data_AF-A0A6L4ZHY7-F1
#
_entry.id   AF-A0A6L4ZHY7-F1
#
_cell.length_a   1.000
_cell.length_b   1.000
_cell.length_c   1.000
_cell.angle_alpha   90.00
_cell.angle_beta   90.00
_cell.angle_gamma   90.00
#
_symmetry.space_group_name_H-M   'P 1'
#
loop_
_entity.id
_entity.type
_entity.pdbx_description
1 polymer ?
#
loop_
_entity_poly.entity_id
_entity_poly.type
_entity_poly.pdbx_seq_one_letter_code
_entity_poly.pdbx_strand_id
1 'polypeptide(L)'
;MYKQIIVILIAILLLSVSIKAQQQNGSVFENRVTISQKNQPINSILDQISWQAGVFFSYDASILNSNQKYSIEATGKSLYNVLNELFNPKEFKFIELENQVIIAKITELKLPDNIESDSIPVKYFFLSGTIIDTKKEDPIKYASVSLLNKPIGTISNADGNFLLKIHPGFIRDTIVFSCMGYAQLLMPAYKILDEEIIEMSPVSIRIKEVRVVATTPEKLLQNIRDNLTVNYSDDSKLMTAFYRETVKQDNNYISVSEAVIEILKAPYTNTLRSDLVRIIKGRRSPDVKPFQWLNFKLQGGPFTITKLDVVKTLESFIDQEYQNSYQYNISKVIWYNDNPVYILEFKPVPDFSKHGFIGEMYVHRETFAVVHVGFAFSKSALKNAESVMIKKKPKGVKAKPVFTSYSVNYQQYNNKWHLANVKASVKFKVRSRNNKINSEYHSISDLLITDINDTGLRRFERDESFTQRDIFVEMINNYDPGFWENYNIIKPDEDLQNAFKSTVQR
;
A
#
# COMPACT_ATOMS: atom_id res chain seq x y z
N MET A 1 20.22 3.21 -54.42
CA MET A 1 20.57 2.89 -53.02
C MET A 1 19.95 3.83 -51.98
N TYR A 2 19.94 5.16 -52.15
CA TYR A 2 19.40 6.09 -51.13
C TYR A 2 17.88 5.96 -50.84
N LYS A 3 17.04 5.68 -51.85
CA LYS A 3 15.58 5.50 -51.64
C LYS A 3 15.20 4.22 -50.88
N GLN A 4 15.99 3.15 -50.97
CA GLN A 4 15.72 1.91 -50.22
C GLN A 4 16.15 2.03 -48.75
N ILE A 5 17.16 2.83 -48.43
CA ILE A 5 17.62 3.05 -47.05
C ILE A 5 16.63 3.91 -46.25
N ILE A 6 15.98 4.90 -46.89
CA ILE A 6 14.97 5.75 -46.23
C ILE A 6 13.68 4.98 -45.93
N VAL A 7 13.24 4.08 -46.82
CA VAL A 7 12.06 3.24 -46.58
C VAL A 7 12.32 2.23 -45.45
N ILE A 8 13.55 1.72 -45.32
CA ILE A 8 13.94 0.82 -44.22
C ILE A 8 14.05 1.60 -42.89
N LEU A 9 14.53 2.84 -42.88
CA LEU A 9 14.55 3.67 -41.66
C LEU A 9 13.16 4.10 -41.18
N ILE A 10 12.20 4.35 -42.09
CA ILE A 10 10.81 4.70 -41.72
C ILE A 10 10.04 3.45 -41.26
N ALA A 11 10.33 2.27 -41.81
CA ALA A 11 9.73 1.01 -41.35
C ALA A 11 10.27 0.56 -39.98
N ILE A 12 11.53 0.86 -39.65
CA ILE A 12 12.11 0.58 -38.32
C ILE A 12 11.61 1.58 -37.25
N LEU A 13 11.22 2.80 -37.63
CA LEU A 13 10.62 3.77 -36.70
C LEU A 13 9.14 3.49 -36.37
N LEU A 14 8.45 2.64 -37.16
CA LEU A 14 7.05 2.23 -36.94
C LEU A 14 6.90 0.85 -36.29
N LEU A 15 8.01 0.14 -36.08
CA LEU A 15 8.08 -1.03 -35.20
C LEU A 15 8.47 -0.58 -33.79
N SER A 16 7.66 0.31 -33.20
CA SER A 16 7.53 0.33 -31.75
C SER A 16 6.98 -1.04 -31.37
N VAL A 17 7.87 -1.97 -31.05
CA VAL A 17 7.51 -3.20 -30.35
C VAL A 17 6.75 -2.75 -29.12
N SER A 18 5.43 -2.81 -29.18
CA SER A 18 4.58 -2.75 -28.00
C SER A 18 4.95 -4.00 -27.22
N ILE A 19 5.99 -3.88 -26.39
CA ILE A 19 6.24 -4.82 -25.32
C ILE A 19 4.92 -4.80 -24.55
N LYS A 20 4.10 -5.84 -24.72
CA LYS A 20 2.98 -6.12 -23.82
C LYS A 20 3.62 -6.42 -22.48
N ALA A 21 4.03 -5.37 -21.79
CA ALA A 21 4.54 -5.40 -20.44
C ALA A 21 3.34 -5.74 -19.56
N GLN A 22 2.98 -7.02 -19.51
CA GLN A 22 2.07 -7.64 -18.54
C GLN A 22 0.99 -6.69 -18.01
N GLN A 23 0.24 -6.06 -18.92
CA GLN A 23 -0.75 -5.06 -18.59
C GLN A 23 -2.05 -5.80 -18.32
N GLN A 24 -2.47 -5.81 -17.06
CA GLN A 24 -3.78 -6.31 -16.65
C GLN A 24 -4.85 -5.51 -17.43
N ASN A 25 -5.91 -6.16 -17.89
CA ASN A 25 -7.00 -5.46 -18.59
C ASN A 25 -7.80 -4.65 -17.56
N GLY A 26 -7.44 -3.37 -17.43
CA GLY A 26 -8.23 -2.36 -16.72
C GLY A 26 -9.62 -2.18 -17.31
N SER A 27 -10.40 -1.31 -16.68
CA SER A 27 -11.68 -0.91 -17.25
C SER A 27 -11.44 -0.27 -18.63
N VAL A 28 -12.31 -0.54 -19.61
CA VAL A 28 -12.25 0.17 -20.91
C VAL A 28 -12.37 1.67 -20.76
N PHE A 29 -12.92 2.14 -19.64
CA PHE A 29 -13.01 3.55 -19.29
C PHE A 29 -11.64 4.22 -19.08
N GLU A 30 -10.57 3.46 -18.93
CA GLU A 30 -9.19 3.96 -18.82
C GLU A 30 -8.55 4.25 -20.20
N ASN A 31 -9.16 3.76 -21.28
CA ASN A 31 -8.61 3.90 -22.63
C ASN A 31 -8.46 5.38 -23.01
N ARG A 32 -7.33 5.71 -23.64
CA ARG A 32 -6.98 7.10 -23.99
C ARG A 32 -7.70 7.52 -25.27
N VAL A 33 -8.26 8.72 -25.25
CA VAL A 33 -9.02 9.32 -26.35
C VAL A 33 -8.48 10.72 -26.64
N THR A 34 -8.28 11.00 -27.94
CA THR A 34 -7.90 12.32 -28.45
C THR A 34 -8.89 12.73 -29.52
N ILE A 35 -9.77 13.67 -29.20
CA ILE A 35 -10.87 14.09 -30.06
C ILE A 35 -11.02 15.61 -30.04
N SER A 36 -11.20 16.19 -31.21
CA SER A 36 -11.52 17.60 -31.39
C SER A 36 -12.66 17.71 -32.39
N GLN A 37 -13.87 17.92 -31.88
CA GLN A 37 -15.08 18.02 -32.69
C GLN A 37 -15.87 19.27 -32.31
N LYS A 38 -16.39 19.95 -33.34
CA LYS A 38 -17.22 21.14 -33.17
C LYS A 38 -18.54 20.96 -33.90
N ASN A 39 -19.63 21.19 -33.17
CA ASN A 39 -20.99 21.23 -33.70
C ASN A 39 -21.40 19.96 -34.48
N GLN A 40 -21.05 18.79 -33.96
CA GLN A 40 -21.34 17.49 -34.56
C GLN A 40 -22.48 16.75 -33.84
N PRO A 41 -23.24 15.89 -34.53
CA PRO A 41 -24.22 15.03 -33.87
C PRO A 41 -23.51 13.98 -33.01
N ILE A 42 -24.17 13.57 -31.92
CA ILE A 42 -23.55 12.72 -30.88
C ILE A 42 -23.08 11.36 -31.40
N ASN A 43 -23.83 10.77 -32.35
CA ASN A 43 -23.46 9.50 -32.98
C ASN A 43 -22.10 9.60 -33.69
N SER A 44 -21.85 10.66 -34.46
CA SER A 44 -20.57 10.85 -35.15
C SER A 44 -19.41 11.04 -34.18
N ILE A 45 -19.65 11.65 -33.02
CA ILE A 45 -18.64 11.77 -31.96
C ILE A 45 -18.39 10.39 -31.33
N LEU A 46 -19.44 9.63 -30.98
CA LEU A 46 -19.32 8.30 -30.41
C LEU A 46 -18.66 7.30 -31.37
N ASP A 47 -18.89 7.40 -32.68
CA ASP A 47 -18.24 6.56 -33.69
C ASP A 47 -16.72 6.77 -33.72
N GLN A 48 -16.28 8.03 -33.61
CA GLN A 48 -14.84 8.34 -33.53
C GLN A 48 -14.22 7.84 -32.23
N ILE A 49 -14.91 8.04 -31.11
CA ILE A 49 -14.46 7.54 -29.80
C ILE A 49 -14.40 6.01 -29.81
N SER A 50 -15.40 5.34 -30.39
CA SER A 50 -15.48 3.89 -30.54
C SER A 50 -14.23 3.33 -31.24
N TRP A 51 -13.85 3.93 -32.37
CA TRP A 51 -12.65 3.52 -33.12
C TRP A 51 -11.35 3.72 -32.32
N GLN A 52 -11.21 4.85 -31.63
CA GLN A 52 -9.99 5.16 -30.86
C GLN A 52 -9.86 4.31 -29.59
N ALA A 53 -10.95 4.17 -28.83
CA ALA A 53 -10.97 3.46 -27.56
C ALA A 53 -11.18 1.95 -27.72
N GLY A 54 -11.50 1.45 -28.92
CA GLY A 54 -11.73 0.03 -29.18
C GLY A 54 -12.96 -0.52 -28.46
N VAL A 55 -14.02 0.28 -28.35
CA VAL A 55 -15.28 -0.06 -27.65
C VAL A 55 -16.50 0.14 -28.53
N PHE A 56 -17.57 -0.59 -28.27
CA PHE A 56 -18.86 -0.35 -28.92
C PHE A 56 -19.82 0.39 -27.97
N PHE A 57 -20.56 1.38 -28.47
CA PHE A 57 -21.59 2.06 -27.68
C PHE A 57 -22.96 1.44 -27.90
N SER A 58 -23.73 1.31 -26.82
CA SER A 58 -25.15 0.95 -26.89
C SER A 58 -25.98 1.88 -26.04
N TYR A 59 -27.09 2.37 -26.59
CA TYR A 59 -27.98 3.31 -25.94
C TYR A 59 -29.33 3.31 -26.67
N ASP A 60 -30.39 3.68 -25.95
CA ASP A 60 -31.68 3.94 -26.56
C ASP A 60 -31.62 5.30 -27.29
N ALA A 61 -31.84 5.31 -28.60
CA ALA A 61 -31.76 6.54 -29.40
C ALA A 61 -32.75 7.63 -28.94
N SER A 62 -33.85 7.27 -28.25
CA SER A 62 -34.82 8.23 -27.71
C SER A 62 -34.28 9.03 -26.52
N ILE A 63 -33.25 8.54 -25.84
CA ILE A 63 -32.67 9.24 -24.68
C ILE A 63 -31.72 10.36 -25.09
N LEU A 64 -31.28 10.36 -26.36
CA LEU A 64 -30.40 11.37 -26.95
C LEU A 64 -31.17 12.20 -27.98
N ASN A 65 -31.11 13.52 -27.86
CA ASN A 65 -31.75 14.40 -28.82
C ASN A 65 -30.94 14.42 -30.14
N SER A 66 -31.48 13.84 -31.21
CA SER A 66 -30.83 13.75 -32.52
C SER A 66 -30.55 15.11 -33.18
N ASN A 67 -31.26 16.17 -32.77
CA ASN A 67 -31.04 17.53 -33.26
C ASN A 67 -30.00 18.31 -32.43
N GLN A 68 -29.62 17.80 -31.27
CA GLN A 68 -28.61 18.44 -30.42
C GLN A 68 -27.22 18.20 -31.00
N LYS A 69 -26.46 19.28 -31.13
CA LYS A 69 -25.08 19.24 -31.59
C LYS A 69 -24.14 19.46 -30.41
N TYR A 70 -23.03 18.74 -30.44
CA TYR A 70 -22.06 18.71 -29.35
C TYR A 70 -20.70 19.18 -29.88
N SER A 71 -19.92 19.75 -28.98
CA SER A 71 -18.52 20.09 -29.23
C SER A 71 -17.69 19.53 -28.09
N ILE A 72 -16.54 18.95 -28.39
CA ILE A 72 -15.63 18.38 -27.40
C ILE A 72 -14.18 18.58 -27.85
N GLU A 73 -13.32 18.84 -26.88
CA GLU A 73 -11.88 18.91 -27.08
C GLU A 73 -11.17 18.17 -25.94
N ALA A 74 -10.61 17.01 -26.26
CA ALA A 74 -9.86 16.18 -25.33
C ALA A 74 -8.60 15.66 -26.00
N THR A 75 -7.48 15.68 -25.30
CA THR A 75 -6.19 15.15 -25.78
C THR A 75 -5.65 14.19 -24.74
N GLY A 76 -5.50 12.91 -25.08
CA GLY A 76 -4.96 11.89 -24.17
C GLY A 76 -5.76 11.68 -22.88
N LYS A 77 -7.04 12.07 -22.84
CA LYS A 77 -7.89 11.88 -21.66
C LYS A 77 -8.44 10.45 -21.63
N SER A 78 -8.71 9.94 -20.44
CA SER A 78 -9.42 8.68 -20.25
C SER A 78 -10.83 8.75 -20.81
N LEU A 79 -11.31 7.63 -21.37
CA LEU A 79 -12.66 7.49 -21.89
C LEU A 79 -13.70 7.88 -20.82
N TYR A 80 -13.45 7.55 -19.55
CA TYR A 80 -14.29 7.98 -18.43
C TYR A 80 -14.50 9.51 -18.42
N ASN A 81 -13.42 10.29 -18.45
CA ASN A 81 -13.50 11.74 -18.37
C ASN A 81 -14.06 12.36 -19.65
N VAL A 82 -13.72 11.80 -20.82
CA VAL A 82 -14.32 12.23 -22.11
C VAL A 82 -15.84 12.02 -22.11
N LEU A 83 -16.32 10.86 -21.65
CA LEU A 83 -17.76 10.60 -21.59
C LEU A 83 -18.48 11.49 -20.56
N ASN A 84 -17.86 11.76 -19.41
CA ASN A 84 -18.44 12.69 -18.42
C ASN A 84 -18.34 14.17 -18.84
N GLU A 85 -17.51 14.51 -19.83
CA GLU A 85 -17.51 15.82 -20.48
C GLU A 85 -18.65 15.93 -21.52
N LEU A 86 -18.95 14.84 -22.23
CA LEU A 86 -20.04 14.77 -23.22
C LEU A 86 -21.43 14.69 -22.60
N PHE A 87 -21.59 13.91 -21.53
CA PHE A 87 -22.89 13.64 -20.92
C PHE A 87 -22.91 14.13 -19.47
N ASN A 88 -24.02 14.72 -19.05
CA ASN A 88 -24.20 15.17 -17.68
C ASN A 88 -24.13 13.97 -16.71
N PRO A 89 -23.14 13.92 -15.79
CA PRO A 89 -22.97 12.80 -14.86
C PRO A 89 -24.10 12.63 -13.85
N LYS A 90 -25.01 13.61 -13.75
CA LYS A 90 -26.24 13.56 -12.93
C LYS A 90 -27.44 12.96 -13.66
N GLU A 91 -27.38 12.86 -14.98
CA GLU A 91 -28.47 12.34 -15.81
C GLU A 91 -28.13 10.97 -16.40
N PHE A 92 -26.85 10.75 -16.74
CA PHE A 92 -26.38 9.56 -17.41
C PHE A 92 -25.40 8.76 -16.56
N LYS A 93 -25.44 7.44 -16.74
CA LYS A 93 -24.48 6.48 -16.20
C LYS A 93 -23.94 5.62 -17.34
N PHE A 94 -22.68 5.25 -17.23
CA PHE A 94 -22.02 4.34 -18.15
C PHE A 94 -21.82 2.98 -17.48
N ILE A 95 -22.14 1.91 -18.20
CA ILE A 95 -21.97 0.53 -17.74
C ILE A 95 -21.05 -0.17 -18.74
N GLU A 96 -19.98 -0.74 -18.22
CA GLU A 96 -19.06 -1.58 -19.00
C GLU A 96 -19.57 -3.03 -18.99
N LEU A 97 -19.66 -3.62 -20.18
CA LEU A 97 -19.88 -5.03 -20.42
C LEU A 97 -18.88 -5.50 -21.48
N GLU A 98 -17.84 -6.21 -21.05
CA GLU A 98 -16.72 -6.62 -21.92
C GLU A 98 -16.05 -5.42 -22.63
N ASN A 99 -16.28 -5.26 -23.95
CA ASN A 99 -15.81 -4.14 -24.76
C ASN A 99 -16.96 -3.22 -25.20
N GLN A 100 -18.13 -3.34 -24.59
CA GLN A 100 -19.30 -2.52 -24.84
C GLN A 100 -19.50 -1.53 -23.69
N VAL A 101 -19.81 -0.27 -24.04
CA VAL A 101 -20.20 0.79 -23.13
C VAL A 101 -21.68 1.09 -23.33
N ILE A 102 -22.49 0.75 -22.34
CA ILE A 102 -23.91 1.09 -22.31
C ILE A 102 -24.08 2.48 -21.69
N ILE A 103 -24.79 3.37 -22.38
CA ILE A 103 -25.17 4.71 -21.89
C ILE A 103 -26.64 4.64 -21.47
N ALA A 104 -26.92 4.86 -20.18
CA ALA A 104 -28.27 4.77 -19.62
C ALA A 104 -28.62 6.03 -18.82
N LYS A 105 -29.91 6.42 -18.82
CA LYS A 105 -30.43 7.45 -17.92
C LYS A 105 -30.58 6.89 -16.50
N ILE A 106 -30.19 7.69 -15.51
CA ILE A 106 -30.22 7.27 -14.10
C ILE A 106 -31.65 6.96 -13.62
N THR A 107 -32.67 7.63 -14.17
CA THR A 107 -34.09 7.43 -13.83
C THR A 107 -34.68 6.10 -14.33
N GLU A 108 -34.02 5.43 -15.27
CA GLU A 108 -34.49 4.18 -15.90
C GLU A 108 -33.80 2.93 -15.32
N LEU A 109 -32.88 3.11 -14.36
CA LEU A 109 -32.20 2.02 -13.67
C LEU A 109 -33.13 1.35 -12.64
N LYS A 110 -34.06 0.52 -13.12
CA LYS A 110 -34.54 -0.62 -12.33
C LYS A 110 -33.64 -1.81 -12.66
N LEU A 111 -32.67 -2.10 -11.79
CA LEU A 111 -31.96 -3.37 -11.84
C LEU A 111 -32.98 -4.48 -11.53
N PRO A 112 -33.02 -5.59 -12.26
CA PRO A 112 -33.83 -6.73 -11.87
C PRO A 112 -33.38 -7.23 -10.49
N ASP A 113 -34.33 -7.48 -9.58
CA ASP A 113 -34.06 -8.00 -8.22
C ASP A 113 -33.40 -9.41 -8.20
N ASN A 114 -33.10 -9.99 -9.37
CA ASN A 114 -32.70 -11.39 -9.55
C ASN A 114 -31.52 -11.61 -10.54
N ILE A 115 -30.63 -10.63 -10.71
CA ILE A 115 -29.33 -10.93 -11.33
C ILE A 115 -28.39 -11.37 -10.21
N GLU A 116 -28.09 -12.67 -10.14
CA GLU A 116 -26.98 -13.18 -9.34
C GLU A 116 -25.70 -12.42 -9.74
N SER A 117 -25.14 -11.65 -8.80
CA SER A 117 -23.97 -10.79 -8.97
C SER A 117 -22.69 -11.53 -9.35
N ASP A 118 -22.72 -12.87 -9.36
CA ASP A 118 -21.54 -13.73 -9.44
C ASP A 118 -21.14 -14.12 -10.87
N SER A 119 -21.87 -13.67 -11.90
CA SER A 119 -21.66 -14.12 -13.30
C SER A 119 -20.88 -13.16 -14.21
N ILE A 120 -20.66 -11.89 -13.82
CA ILE A 120 -19.89 -10.92 -14.62
C ILE A 120 -18.63 -10.52 -13.83
N PRO A 121 -17.41 -10.75 -14.36
CA PRO A 121 -16.19 -10.31 -13.69
C PRO A 121 -16.17 -8.78 -13.58
N VAL A 122 -16.13 -8.27 -12.36
CA VAL A 122 -15.97 -6.84 -12.13
C VAL A 122 -14.58 -6.39 -12.59
N LYS A 123 -14.53 -5.44 -13.53
CA LYS A 123 -13.28 -4.78 -13.92
C LYS A 123 -13.02 -3.58 -13.03
N TYR A 124 -11.84 -3.55 -12.43
CA TYR A 124 -11.40 -2.47 -11.54
C TYR A 124 -10.79 -1.32 -12.35
N PHE A 125 -10.85 -0.11 -11.77
CA PHE A 125 -10.05 1.02 -12.24
C PHE A 125 -8.65 0.97 -11.63
N PHE A 126 -7.63 1.20 -12.45
CA PHE A 126 -6.22 1.29 -12.02
C PHE A 126 -5.76 2.74 -11.96
N LEU A 127 -5.81 3.33 -10.75
CA LEU A 127 -5.33 4.68 -10.50
C LEU A 127 -3.84 4.66 -10.21
N SER A 128 -3.03 5.36 -11.00
CA SER A 128 -1.57 5.35 -10.83
C SER A 128 -0.96 6.71 -11.13
N GLY A 129 0.17 6.98 -10.50
CA GLY A 129 0.92 8.21 -10.70
C GLY A 129 2.17 8.24 -9.82
N THR A 130 2.84 9.39 -9.80
CA THR A 130 4.02 9.67 -8.97
C THR A 130 3.72 10.82 -8.04
N ILE A 131 3.97 10.63 -6.74
CA ILE A 131 3.78 11.66 -5.72
C ILE A 131 5.09 12.41 -5.51
N ILE A 132 5.07 13.73 -5.66
CA ILE A 132 6.26 14.59 -5.52
C ILE A 132 6.05 15.76 -4.55
N ASP A 133 7.15 16.24 -3.98
CA ASP A 133 7.19 17.46 -3.17
C ASP A 133 7.12 18.70 -4.07
N THR A 134 6.15 19.59 -3.86
CA THR A 134 5.98 20.81 -4.68
C THR A 134 7.18 21.76 -4.68
N LYS A 135 8.05 21.72 -3.65
CA LYS A 135 9.18 22.64 -3.52
C LYS A 135 10.48 22.09 -4.08
N LYS A 136 10.67 20.78 -4.01
CA LYS A 136 11.93 20.12 -4.35
C LYS A 136 11.83 19.22 -5.58
N GLU A 137 10.61 18.89 -5.99
CA GLU A 137 10.31 17.88 -7.02
C GLU A 137 10.85 16.47 -6.66
N ASP A 138 11.25 16.27 -5.40
CA ASP A 138 11.69 14.97 -4.89
C ASP A 138 10.49 14.02 -4.73
N PRO A 139 10.62 12.73 -5.07
CA PRO A 139 9.58 11.75 -4.84
C PRO A 139 9.25 11.57 -3.35
N ILE A 140 7.96 11.60 -3.01
CA ILE A 140 7.49 11.36 -1.65
C ILE A 140 7.29 9.86 -1.46
N LYS A 141 8.20 9.27 -0.70
CA LYS A 141 8.26 7.84 -0.43
C LYS A 141 7.26 7.43 0.65
N TYR A 142 6.60 6.30 0.45
CA TYR A 142 5.71 5.69 1.44
C TYR A 142 4.54 6.58 1.88
N ALA A 143 4.10 7.49 1.02
CA ALA A 143 2.87 8.26 1.22
C ALA A 143 1.66 7.33 1.08
N SER A 144 0.65 7.52 1.93
CA SER A 144 -0.61 6.79 1.88
C SER A 144 -1.50 7.32 0.76
N VAL A 145 -2.12 6.40 0.01
CA VAL A 145 -3.10 6.68 -1.04
C VAL A 145 -4.33 5.81 -0.79
N SER A 146 -5.41 6.39 -0.28
CA SER A 146 -6.56 5.62 0.19
C SER A 146 -7.89 6.28 -0.17
N LEU A 147 -8.95 5.48 -0.28
CA LEU A 147 -10.31 6.00 -0.35
C LEU A 147 -10.69 6.62 1.00
N LEU A 148 -11.27 7.81 0.97
CA LEU A 148 -11.71 8.52 2.18
C LEU A 148 -12.69 7.66 2.98
N ASN A 149 -12.41 7.46 4.28
CA ASN A 149 -13.23 6.70 5.22
C ASN A 149 -13.47 5.23 4.81
N LYS A 150 -12.60 4.64 3.99
CA LYS A 150 -12.66 3.23 3.60
C LYS A 150 -11.31 2.56 3.85
N PRO A 151 -11.26 1.27 4.22
CA PRO A 151 -10.01 0.56 4.46
C PRO A 151 -9.33 0.13 3.15
N ILE A 152 -9.62 0.80 2.04
CA ILE A 152 -9.13 0.48 0.69
C ILE A 152 -8.05 1.49 0.35
N GLY A 153 -6.82 1.02 0.19
CA GLY A 153 -5.69 1.89 -0.08
C GLY A 153 -4.42 1.16 -0.49
N THR A 154 -3.41 1.96 -0.80
CA THR A 154 -2.03 1.56 -1.07
C THR A 154 -1.06 2.60 -0.50
N ILE A 155 0.24 2.38 -0.67
CA ILE A 155 1.29 3.36 -0.39
C ILE A 155 2.20 3.56 -1.60
N SER A 156 2.80 4.74 -1.74
CA SER A 156 3.84 4.97 -2.74
C SER A 156 5.11 4.19 -2.41
N ASN A 157 5.85 3.81 -3.45
CA ASN A 157 7.12 3.10 -3.30
C ASN A 157 8.29 4.06 -3.00
N ALA A 158 9.52 3.54 -3.06
CA ALA A 158 10.74 4.34 -2.83
C ALA A 158 10.98 5.44 -3.89
N ASP A 159 10.30 5.36 -5.03
CA ASP A 159 10.37 6.28 -6.17
C ASP A 159 9.12 7.18 -6.25
N GLY A 160 8.29 7.21 -5.20
CA GLY A 160 7.04 8.00 -5.15
C GLY A 160 5.91 7.45 -6.02
N ASN A 161 6.12 6.34 -6.73
CA ASN A 161 5.12 5.73 -7.61
C ASN A 161 4.08 4.95 -6.79
N PHE A 162 2.80 5.06 -7.16
CA PHE A 162 1.70 4.28 -6.56
C PHE A 162 0.85 3.57 -7.62
N LEU A 163 0.06 2.59 -7.16
CA LEU A 163 -0.99 1.93 -7.93
C LEU A 163 -2.13 1.55 -6.99
N LEU A 164 -3.27 2.22 -7.12
CA LEU A 164 -4.49 1.97 -6.37
C LEU A 164 -5.56 1.40 -7.30
N LYS A 165 -6.03 0.21 -6.98
CA LYS A 165 -7.16 -0.45 -7.63
C LYS A 165 -8.43 -0.16 -6.87
N ILE A 166 -9.46 0.30 -7.58
CA ILE A 166 -10.77 0.57 -6.98
C ILE A 166 -11.90 -0.06 -7.80
N HIS A 167 -12.91 -0.52 -7.08
CA HIS A 167 -14.15 -0.99 -7.69
C HIS A 167 -14.83 0.16 -8.46
N PRO A 168 -15.49 -0.09 -9.62
CA PRO A 168 -16.17 0.96 -10.39
C PRO A 168 -17.16 1.79 -9.59
N GLY A 169 -17.79 1.18 -8.58
CA GLY A 169 -18.68 1.88 -7.63
C GLY A 169 -18.01 3.01 -6.84
N PHE A 170 -16.68 3.05 -6.76
CA PHE A 170 -15.92 4.07 -6.01
C PHE A 170 -15.22 5.10 -6.91
N ILE A 171 -15.41 5.07 -8.25
CA ILE A 171 -14.69 5.98 -9.17
C ILE A 171 -15.02 7.47 -8.96
N ARG A 172 -16.15 7.77 -8.32
CA ARG A 172 -16.56 9.13 -7.94
C ARG A 172 -16.20 9.49 -6.50
N ASP A 173 -15.68 8.55 -5.71
CA ASP A 173 -15.29 8.79 -4.33
C ASP A 173 -13.99 9.61 -4.26
N THR A 174 -13.73 10.15 -3.07
CA THR A 174 -12.53 10.96 -2.81
C THR A 174 -11.35 10.06 -2.44
N ILE A 175 -10.23 10.26 -3.14
CA ILE A 175 -8.91 9.73 -2.75
C ILE A 175 -8.23 10.74 -1.85
N VAL A 176 -7.59 10.20 -0.81
CA VAL A 176 -6.75 10.90 0.15
C VAL A 176 -5.30 10.51 -0.10
N PHE A 177 -4.48 11.51 -0.34
CA PHE A 177 -3.02 11.41 -0.28
C PHE A 177 -2.54 12.01 1.04
N SER A 178 -1.81 11.24 1.83
CA SER A 178 -1.28 11.71 3.12
C SER A 178 0.15 11.22 3.36
N CYS A 179 0.97 12.11 3.90
CA CYS A 179 2.33 11.81 4.29
C CYS A 179 2.73 12.73 5.43
N MET A 180 3.46 12.20 6.40
CA MET A 180 3.96 12.99 7.52
C MET A 180 4.84 14.14 7.03
N GLY A 181 4.57 15.36 7.50
CA GLY A 181 5.26 16.58 7.07
C GLY A 181 4.66 17.26 5.83
N TYR A 182 3.61 16.68 5.22
CA TYR A 182 2.95 17.21 4.04
C TYR A 182 1.47 17.49 4.29
N ALA A 183 0.92 18.47 3.57
CA ALA A 183 -0.49 18.79 3.60
C ALA A 183 -1.24 17.66 2.90
N GLN A 184 -2.36 17.24 3.50
CA GLN A 184 -3.21 16.22 2.91
C GLN A 184 -3.80 16.76 1.60
N LEU A 185 -3.78 15.94 0.56
CA LEU A 185 -4.42 16.26 -0.72
C LEU A 185 -5.64 15.36 -0.90
N LEU A 186 -6.77 15.98 -1.22
CA LEU A 186 -8.05 15.30 -1.47
C LEU A 186 -8.46 15.56 -2.91
N MET A 187 -8.74 14.51 -3.67
CA MET A 187 -9.22 14.63 -5.04
C MET A 187 -10.13 13.47 -5.42
N PRO A 188 -11.13 13.68 -6.30
CA PRO A 188 -11.94 12.58 -6.81
C PRO A 188 -11.09 11.55 -7.56
N ALA A 189 -11.41 10.26 -7.37
CA ALA A 189 -10.69 9.13 -7.98
C ALA A 189 -10.55 9.25 -9.51
N TYR A 190 -11.61 9.63 -10.21
CA TYR A 190 -11.59 9.77 -11.67
C TYR A 190 -10.60 10.80 -12.21
N LYS A 191 -10.18 11.80 -11.42
CA LYS A 191 -9.18 12.77 -11.88
C LYS A 191 -7.80 12.14 -12.04
N ILE A 192 -7.48 11.16 -11.19
CA ILE A 192 -6.19 10.44 -11.22
C ILE A 192 -6.03 9.64 -12.51
N LEU A 193 -7.12 9.28 -13.19
CA LEU A 193 -7.05 8.64 -14.50
C LEU A 193 -6.27 9.48 -15.52
N ASP A 194 -6.26 10.80 -15.37
CA ASP A 194 -5.62 11.73 -16.31
C ASP A 194 -4.47 12.53 -15.68
N GLU A 195 -4.12 12.24 -14.41
CA GLU A 195 -3.05 12.93 -13.68
C GLU A 195 -1.89 11.97 -13.39
N GLU A 196 -0.74 12.18 -14.03
CA GLU A 196 0.46 11.35 -13.83
C GLU A 196 1.29 11.79 -12.60
N ILE A 197 1.22 13.07 -12.25
CA ILE A 197 2.00 13.68 -11.16
C ILE A 197 1.03 14.23 -10.12
N ILE A 198 1.19 13.77 -8.88
CA ILE A 198 0.41 14.21 -7.73
C ILE A 198 1.32 15.03 -6.82
N GLU A 199 1.08 16.32 -6.76
CA GLU A 199 1.92 17.23 -6.00
C GLU A 199 1.40 17.43 -4.58
N MET A 200 2.24 17.17 -3.57
CA MET A 200 1.91 17.47 -2.17
C MET A 200 2.80 18.59 -1.65
N SER A 201 2.17 19.54 -0.94
CA SER A 201 2.87 20.67 -0.36
C SER A 201 3.42 20.35 1.02
N PRO A 202 4.72 20.59 1.30
CA PRO A 202 5.26 20.41 2.64
C PRO A 202 4.61 21.43 3.59
N VAL A 203 4.17 20.96 4.76
CA VAL A 203 3.62 21.84 5.79
C VAL A 203 4.80 22.58 6.43
N SER A 204 5.00 23.83 6.03
CA SER A 204 5.85 24.72 6.83
C SER A 204 5.13 25.01 8.13
N ILE A 205 5.62 24.43 9.23
CA ILE A 205 5.21 24.83 10.57
C ILE A 205 5.68 26.28 10.74
N ARG A 206 4.89 27.28 10.30
CA ARG A 206 4.89 28.54 11.03
C ARG A 206 4.28 28.14 12.36
N ILE A 207 5.13 28.01 13.36
CA ILE A 207 4.73 27.78 14.73
C ILE A 207 3.83 28.96 15.07
N LYS A 208 2.51 28.85 14.80
CA LYS A 208 1.55 29.43 15.72
C LYS A 208 1.92 28.73 17.00
N GLU A 209 2.52 29.46 17.92
CA GLU A 209 2.81 29.00 19.26
C GLU A 209 1.49 28.42 19.79
N VAL A 210 1.32 27.11 19.59
CA VAL A 210 0.19 26.40 20.18
C VAL A 210 0.56 26.50 21.64
N ARG A 211 -0.14 27.39 22.37
CA ARG A 211 -0.03 27.46 23.83
C ARG A 211 -0.15 26.02 24.30
N VAL A 212 1.00 25.41 24.61
CA VAL A 212 1.07 24.00 24.95
C VAL A 212 0.27 23.94 26.24
N VAL A 213 -0.89 23.27 26.22
CA VAL A 213 -1.41 22.76 27.48
C VAL A 213 -0.33 21.79 27.91
N ALA A 214 0.44 22.19 28.92
CA ALA A 214 1.56 21.44 29.45
C ALA A 214 1.03 20.09 29.95
N THR A 215 1.12 19.06 29.10
CA THR A 215 0.98 17.68 29.54
C THR A 215 2.37 17.14 29.82
N THR A 216 2.48 16.22 30.76
CA THR A 216 3.74 15.53 31.02
C THR A 216 3.77 14.22 30.22
N PRO A 217 4.96 13.67 29.90
CA PRO A 217 5.07 12.35 29.29
C PRO A 217 4.29 11.26 30.05
N GLU A 218 4.31 11.29 31.37
CA GLU A 218 3.61 10.32 32.23
C GLU A 218 2.10 10.43 32.04
N LYS A 219 1.56 11.66 32.01
CA LYS A 219 0.13 11.88 31.79
C LYS A 219 -0.29 11.51 30.36
N LEU A 220 0.56 11.76 29.38
CA LEU A 220 0.32 11.37 27.99
C LEU A 220 0.26 9.84 27.85
N LEU A 221 1.23 9.11 28.40
CA LEU A 221 1.24 7.65 28.40
C LEU A 221 0.03 7.06 29.14
N GLN A 222 -0.34 7.65 30.28
CA GLN A 222 -1.54 7.24 31.00
C GLN A 222 -2.80 7.42 30.14
N ASN A 223 -2.94 8.58 29.49
CA ASN A 223 -4.09 8.84 28.64
C ASN A 223 -4.15 7.91 27.41
N ILE A 224 -3.00 7.51 26.83
CA ILE A 224 -2.96 6.51 25.75
C ILE A 224 -3.59 5.20 26.23
N ARG A 225 -3.16 4.70 27.39
CA ARG A 225 -3.66 3.45 27.98
C ARG A 225 -5.14 3.54 28.34
N ASP A 226 -5.55 4.62 28.99
CA ASP A 226 -6.95 4.84 29.42
C ASP A 226 -7.91 4.92 28.23
N ASN A 227 -7.45 5.39 27.07
CA ASN A 227 -8.27 5.54 25.86
C ASN A 227 -8.12 4.38 24.86
N LEU A 228 -7.47 3.26 25.22
CA LEU A 228 -7.31 2.12 24.30
C LEU A 228 -8.65 1.57 23.80
N THR A 229 -9.61 1.36 24.71
CA THR A 229 -10.95 0.83 24.38
C THR A 229 -11.78 1.81 23.56
N VAL A 230 -11.51 3.11 23.72
CA VAL A 230 -12.17 4.19 22.97
C VAL A 230 -11.60 4.26 21.56
N ASN A 231 -10.28 4.21 21.41
CA ASN A 231 -9.60 4.43 20.15
C ASN A 231 -9.48 3.18 19.28
N TYR A 232 -9.37 1.99 19.86
CA TYR A 232 -9.15 0.74 19.15
C TYR A 232 -10.34 -0.22 19.34
N SER A 233 -10.46 -1.21 18.47
CA SER A 233 -11.60 -2.13 18.46
C SER A 233 -11.47 -3.23 19.52
N ASP A 234 -12.59 -3.51 20.19
CA ASP A 234 -12.80 -4.68 21.07
C ASP A 234 -13.37 -5.89 20.30
N ASP A 235 -13.64 -5.73 19.01
CA ASP A 235 -14.15 -6.80 18.17
C ASP A 235 -13.02 -7.46 17.38
N SER A 236 -13.22 -8.72 17.02
CA SER A 236 -12.34 -9.38 16.07
C SER A 236 -12.57 -8.78 14.68
N LYS A 237 -11.49 -8.51 13.95
CA LYS A 237 -11.55 -8.04 12.55
C LYS A 237 -10.86 -9.04 11.65
N LEU A 238 -11.40 -9.23 10.45
CA LEU A 238 -10.72 -9.93 9.37
C LEU A 238 -10.11 -8.88 8.46
N MET A 239 -8.79 -8.83 8.39
CA MET A 239 -8.05 -7.85 7.58
C MET A 239 -7.40 -8.56 6.40
N THR A 240 -7.61 -8.06 5.19
CA THR A 240 -6.85 -8.47 4.01
C THR A 240 -5.60 -7.60 3.92
N ALA A 241 -4.45 -8.20 3.64
CA ALA A 241 -3.20 -7.47 3.57
C ALA A 241 -2.27 -7.97 2.46
N PHE A 242 -1.54 -7.03 1.87
CA PHE A 242 -0.37 -7.30 1.05
C PHE A 242 0.86 -7.41 1.96
N TYR A 243 1.65 -8.47 1.78
CA TYR A 243 2.91 -8.68 2.47
C TYR A 243 4.02 -8.87 1.44
N ARG A 244 5.15 -8.16 1.61
CA ARG A 244 6.37 -8.33 0.80
C ARG A 244 7.56 -8.50 1.73
N GLU A 245 8.39 -9.48 1.43
CA GLU A 245 9.69 -9.65 2.07
C GLU A 245 10.79 -9.69 1.00
N THR A 246 11.78 -8.82 1.15
CA THR A 246 12.97 -8.80 0.30
C THR A 246 14.21 -9.01 1.14
N VAL A 247 15.18 -9.74 0.58
CA VAL A 247 16.49 -9.93 1.19
C VAL A 247 17.55 -9.55 0.16
N LYS A 248 18.42 -8.62 0.53
CA LYS A 248 19.61 -8.26 -0.25
C LYS A 248 20.86 -8.82 0.41
N GLN A 249 21.81 -9.32 -0.38
CA GLN A 249 23.18 -9.62 0.03
C GLN A 249 24.10 -8.63 -0.67
N ASP A 250 24.83 -7.83 0.11
CA ASP A 250 25.76 -6.83 -0.42
C ASP A 250 25.09 -5.97 -1.53
N ASN A 251 23.88 -5.47 -1.24
CA ASN A 251 22.98 -4.70 -2.11
C ASN A 251 22.32 -5.43 -3.29
N ASN A 252 22.64 -6.70 -3.54
CA ASN A 252 22.00 -7.49 -4.60
C ASN A 252 20.81 -8.27 -4.05
N TYR A 253 19.65 -8.23 -4.71
CA TYR A 253 18.51 -9.05 -4.30
C TYR A 253 18.86 -10.55 -4.37
N ILE A 254 18.68 -11.23 -3.24
CA ILE A 254 18.86 -12.68 -3.10
C ILE A 254 17.56 -13.43 -2.73
N SER A 255 16.52 -12.70 -2.33
CA SER A 255 15.17 -13.25 -2.18
C SER A 255 14.14 -12.14 -2.32
N VAL A 256 13.05 -12.44 -3.01
CA VAL A 256 11.84 -11.62 -3.06
C VAL A 256 10.65 -12.57 -2.94
N SER A 257 9.80 -12.30 -1.95
CA SER A 257 8.60 -13.08 -1.69
C SER A 257 7.45 -12.13 -1.38
N GLU A 258 6.28 -12.39 -1.95
CA GLU A 258 5.10 -11.57 -1.81
C GLU A 258 3.89 -12.45 -1.54
N ALA A 259 2.92 -11.96 -0.78
CA ALA A 259 1.67 -12.65 -0.55
C ALA A 259 0.51 -11.69 -0.31
N VAL A 260 -0.67 -12.18 -0.66
CA VAL A 260 -1.93 -11.73 -0.06
C VAL A 260 -2.19 -12.64 1.14
N ILE A 261 -2.35 -12.03 2.30
CA ILE A 261 -2.64 -12.71 3.55
C ILE A 261 -3.94 -12.18 4.12
N GLU A 262 -4.55 -12.99 4.98
CA GLU A 262 -5.57 -12.52 5.90
C GLU A 262 -5.05 -12.56 7.32
N ILE A 263 -5.38 -11.53 8.09
CA ILE A 263 -5.07 -11.40 9.50
C ILE A 263 -6.41 -11.42 10.24
N LEU A 264 -6.63 -12.48 11.03
CA LEU A 264 -7.68 -12.46 12.03
C LEU A 264 -7.15 -11.68 13.23
N LYS A 265 -7.45 -10.38 13.25
CA LYS A 265 -7.04 -9.43 14.28
C LYS A 265 -7.84 -9.70 15.55
N ALA A 266 -7.13 -10.00 16.64
CA ALA A 266 -7.76 -10.15 17.94
C ALA A 266 -8.13 -8.77 18.52
N PRO A 267 -9.13 -8.69 19.42
CA PRO A 267 -9.48 -7.48 20.15
C PRO A 267 -8.26 -6.84 20.84
N TYR A 268 -8.17 -5.51 20.88
CA TYR A 268 -7.03 -4.82 21.51
C TYR A 268 -6.98 -4.99 23.03
N THR A 269 -8.12 -5.22 23.65
CA THR A 269 -8.35 -5.31 25.10
C THR A 269 -8.23 -6.74 25.64
N ASN A 270 -8.50 -7.76 24.80
CA ASN A 270 -8.41 -9.17 25.17
C ASN A 270 -7.02 -9.74 24.80
N THR A 271 -6.06 -9.61 25.72
CA THR A 271 -4.64 -10.00 25.51
C THR A 271 -4.40 -11.51 25.46
N LEU A 272 -5.35 -12.33 25.91
CA LEU A 272 -5.25 -13.79 25.85
C LEU A 272 -5.34 -14.32 24.41
N ARG A 273 -5.90 -13.53 23.48
CA ARG A 273 -5.99 -13.88 22.07
C ARG A 273 -4.91 -13.16 21.28
N SER A 274 -4.23 -13.93 20.44
CA SER A 274 -3.23 -13.42 19.52
C SER A 274 -3.78 -13.36 18.09
N ASP A 275 -3.25 -12.42 17.30
CA ASP A 275 -3.53 -12.35 15.88
C ASP A 275 -3.15 -13.67 15.21
N LEU A 276 -4.01 -14.15 14.31
CA LEU A 276 -3.74 -15.30 13.46
C LEU A 276 -3.58 -14.81 12.03
N VAL A 277 -2.74 -15.49 11.26
CA VAL A 277 -2.50 -15.15 9.86
C VAL A 277 -2.78 -16.38 9.02
N ARG A 278 -3.38 -16.22 7.84
CA ARG A 278 -3.39 -17.25 6.79
C ARG A 278 -2.91 -16.66 5.48
N ILE A 279 -2.24 -17.48 4.67
CA ILE A 279 -1.79 -17.08 3.34
C ILE A 279 -2.92 -17.43 2.37
N ILE A 280 -3.45 -16.44 1.66
CA ILE A 280 -4.44 -16.65 0.60
C ILE A 280 -3.72 -17.06 -0.68
N LYS A 281 -2.66 -16.32 -1.02
CA LYS A 281 -1.83 -16.59 -2.20
C LYS A 281 -0.44 -15.99 -2.01
N GLY A 282 0.59 -16.65 -2.51
CA GLY A 282 1.97 -16.18 -2.47
C GLY A 282 2.68 -16.32 -3.82
N ARG A 283 3.74 -15.53 -4.05
CA ARG A 283 4.71 -15.77 -5.13
C ARG A 283 6.14 -15.53 -4.63
N ARG A 284 7.08 -16.18 -5.28
CA ARG A 284 8.53 -16.03 -5.06
C ARG A 284 9.22 -15.82 -6.40
N SER A 285 10.26 -14.99 -6.44
CA SER A 285 11.09 -14.85 -7.64
C SER A 285 11.84 -16.16 -7.95
N PRO A 286 11.78 -16.68 -9.20
CA PRO A 286 12.24 -18.02 -9.56
C PRO A 286 13.78 -18.20 -9.56
N ASP A 287 14.56 -17.23 -10.04
CA ASP A 287 16.02 -17.39 -10.25
C ASP A 287 16.90 -16.64 -9.26
N VAL A 288 16.32 -16.22 -8.14
CA VAL A 288 17.16 -15.75 -7.05
C VAL A 288 17.80 -16.96 -6.39
N LYS A 289 19.03 -17.26 -6.84
CA LYS A 289 19.85 -18.42 -6.46
C LYS A 289 19.41 -18.90 -5.08
N PRO A 290 18.79 -20.09 -4.95
CA PRO A 290 18.34 -20.56 -3.65
C PRO A 290 19.54 -20.45 -2.74
N PHE A 291 19.40 -19.60 -1.74
CA PHE A 291 20.46 -19.25 -0.81
C PHE A 291 21.18 -20.54 -0.42
N GLN A 292 22.34 -20.83 -1.01
CA GLN A 292 22.95 -22.15 -0.95
C GLN A 292 23.67 -22.33 0.40
N TRP A 293 22.91 -22.16 1.48
CA TRP A 293 23.13 -22.64 2.83
C TRP A 293 21.80 -22.54 3.61
N LEU A 294 20.87 -23.39 3.17
CA LEU A 294 19.58 -23.72 3.75
C LEU A 294 19.71 -24.03 5.26
N ASN A 295 19.45 -23.05 6.13
CA ASN A 295 19.11 -23.15 7.56
C ASN A 295 19.30 -21.82 8.34
N PHE A 296 19.71 -20.72 7.69
CA PHE A 296 19.68 -19.41 8.33
C PHE A 296 18.23 -18.91 8.40
N LYS A 297 17.60 -19.06 9.56
CA LYS A 297 16.19 -18.68 9.80
C LYS A 297 16.18 -17.39 10.60
N LEU A 298 15.83 -16.29 9.94
CA LEU A 298 15.51 -15.04 10.61
C LEU A 298 14.12 -15.15 11.23
N GLN A 299 13.92 -14.57 12.41
CA GLN A 299 12.60 -14.38 12.97
C GLN A 299 11.92 -13.26 12.16
N GLY A 300 11.08 -13.65 11.21
CA GLY A 300 10.44 -12.78 10.21
C GLY A 300 9.13 -13.40 9.69
N GLY A 301 8.71 -13.02 8.49
CA GLY A 301 7.51 -13.56 7.87
C GLY A 301 6.18 -12.90 8.28
N PRO A 302 5.07 -13.26 7.61
CA PRO A 302 3.75 -12.63 7.74
C PRO A 302 3.18 -12.60 9.16
N PHE A 303 3.46 -13.60 10.00
CA PHE A 303 3.01 -13.62 11.39
C PHE A 303 3.87 -12.75 12.32
N THR A 304 5.18 -12.72 12.14
CA THR A 304 6.06 -11.95 13.04
C THR A 304 5.82 -10.45 12.86
N ILE A 305 5.53 -9.98 11.64
CA ILE A 305 5.28 -8.56 11.38
C ILE A 305 4.02 -8.03 12.07
N THR A 306 3.01 -8.87 12.35
CA THR A 306 1.80 -8.43 13.09
C THR A 306 2.09 -8.15 14.56
N LYS A 307 3.18 -8.71 15.11
CA LYS A 307 3.65 -8.42 16.48
C LYS A 307 4.28 -7.04 16.63
N LEU A 308 4.52 -6.34 15.52
CA LEU A 308 4.97 -4.94 15.55
C LEU A 308 3.80 -3.96 15.73
N ASP A 309 2.55 -4.41 15.86
CA ASP A 309 1.48 -3.54 16.31
C ASP A 309 1.64 -3.24 17.81
N VAL A 310 2.43 -2.21 18.10
CA VAL A 310 2.88 -1.84 19.45
C VAL A 310 1.76 -1.42 20.38
N VAL A 311 0.63 -0.95 19.84
CA VAL A 311 -0.58 -0.67 20.63
C VAL A 311 -1.24 -1.98 21.05
N LYS A 312 -1.37 -2.95 20.14
CA LYS A 312 -1.97 -4.25 20.43
C LYS A 312 -1.12 -5.07 21.39
N THR A 313 0.20 -5.02 21.23
CA THR A 313 1.15 -5.78 22.06
C THR A 313 1.48 -5.08 23.37
N LEU A 314 1.07 -3.82 23.55
CA LEU A 314 1.52 -2.95 24.64
C LEU A 314 3.03 -3.04 24.79
N GLU A 315 3.74 -2.60 23.75
CA GLU A 315 5.21 -2.67 23.74
C GLU A 315 5.81 -1.97 24.96
N SER A 316 7.01 -2.38 25.38
CA SER A 316 7.64 -1.94 26.64
C SER A 316 7.77 -0.43 26.83
N PHE A 317 7.73 0.39 25.77
CA PHE A 317 7.73 1.85 25.89
C PHE A 317 6.33 2.48 26.03
N ILE A 318 5.26 1.67 25.98
CA ILE A 318 3.86 2.05 26.24
C ILE A 318 3.35 1.40 27.54
N ASP A 319 3.79 0.16 27.81
CA ASP A 319 3.37 -0.61 28.98
C ASP A 319 3.70 0.10 30.31
N GLN A 320 2.72 0.12 31.21
CA GLN A 320 2.84 0.69 32.55
C GLN A 320 3.93 0.00 33.38
N GLU A 321 4.13 -1.32 33.23
CA GLU A 321 5.13 -2.09 33.98
C GLU A 321 6.56 -1.61 33.67
N TYR A 322 6.80 -1.26 32.40
CA TYR A 322 8.12 -0.88 31.90
C TYR A 322 8.33 0.63 31.81
N GLN A 323 7.33 1.45 32.15
CA GLN A 323 7.38 2.91 31.99
C GLN A 323 8.64 3.53 32.64
N ASN A 324 9.03 3.09 33.84
CA ASN A 324 10.22 3.60 34.54
C ASN A 324 11.56 3.10 33.94
N SER A 325 11.50 2.17 32.99
CA SER A 325 12.65 1.67 32.24
C SER A 325 13.02 2.56 31.04
N TYR A 326 12.26 3.62 30.81
CA TYR A 326 12.45 4.57 29.72
C TYR A 326 12.52 6.02 30.21
N GLN A 327 13.28 6.84 29.49
CA GLN A 327 13.21 8.29 29.54
C GLN A 327 12.38 8.78 28.36
N TYR A 328 11.46 9.69 28.64
CA TYR A 328 10.55 10.24 27.65
C TYR A 328 10.71 11.76 27.51
N ASN A 329 10.46 12.25 26.30
CA ASN A 329 10.47 13.68 26.01
C ASN A 329 9.39 14.01 24.97
N ILE A 330 8.47 14.93 25.30
CA ILE A 330 7.55 15.47 24.31
C ILE A 330 8.30 16.57 23.55
N SER A 331 8.83 16.25 22.37
CA SER A 331 9.75 17.14 21.67
C SER A 331 9.06 18.30 20.94
N LYS A 332 7.87 18.07 20.39
CA LYS A 332 7.04 19.09 19.73
C LYS A 332 5.61 18.60 19.47
N VAL A 333 4.76 19.52 19.03
CA VAL A 333 3.44 19.25 18.45
C VAL A 333 3.49 19.59 16.96
N ILE A 334 3.09 18.66 16.11
CA ILE A 334 2.99 18.87 14.66
C ILE A 334 1.54 18.73 14.20
N TRP A 335 1.25 19.18 12.98
CA TRP A 335 -0.01 18.89 12.32
C TRP A 335 0.16 17.65 11.43
N TYR A 336 -0.75 16.68 11.56
CA TYR A 336 -0.82 15.48 10.73
C TYR A 336 -2.29 15.18 10.42
N ASN A 337 -2.64 15.10 9.14
CA ASN A 337 -4.03 14.95 8.65
C ASN A 337 -4.99 15.93 9.34
N ASP A 338 -4.65 17.23 9.32
CA ASP A 338 -5.40 18.32 9.95
C ASP A 338 -5.62 18.22 11.47
N ASN A 339 -4.92 17.31 12.14
CA ASN A 339 -5.00 17.13 13.58
C ASN A 339 -3.66 17.44 14.26
N PRO A 340 -3.66 18.10 15.45
CA PRO A 340 -2.46 18.26 16.24
C PRO A 340 -2.03 16.92 16.85
N VAL A 341 -0.75 16.59 16.72
CA VAL A 341 -0.14 15.34 17.16
C VAL A 341 1.11 15.63 17.99
N TYR A 342 1.19 15.06 19.19
CA TYR A 342 2.38 15.09 20.02
C TYR A 342 3.43 14.13 19.46
N ILE A 343 4.70 14.57 19.42
CA ILE A 343 5.84 13.68 19.19
C ILE A 343 6.47 13.36 20.54
N LEU A 344 6.33 12.10 20.97
CA LEU A 344 6.89 11.55 22.20
C LEU A 344 8.11 10.70 21.86
N GLU A 345 9.29 11.22 22.15
CA GLU A 345 10.55 10.48 22.03
C GLU A 345 10.76 9.59 23.26
N PHE A 346 11.33 8.41 23.06
CA PHE A 346 11.66 7.47 24.13
C PHE A 346 13.02 6.80 23.92
N LYS A 347 13.73 6.57 25.02
CA LYS A 347 14.98 5.80 25.05
C LYS A 347 15.10 5.05 26.38
N PRO A 348 15.74 3.87 26.40
CA PRO A 348 15.82 3.09 27.64
C PRO A 348 16.80 3.75 28.61
N VAL A 349 16.52 3.62 29.91
CA VAL A 349 17.49 3.98 30.96
C VAL A 349 18.72 3.06 30.89
N PRO A 350 19.88 3.46 31.43
CA PRO A 350 21.12 2.67 31.32
C PRO A 350 20.97 1.19 31.70
N ASP A 351 20.25 0.89 32.78
CA ASP A 351 20.04 -0.48 33.28
C ASP A 351 19.15 -1.34 32.38
N PHE A 352 18.22 -0.72 31.64
CA PHE A 352 17.34 -1.39 30.69
C PHE A 352 17.86 -1.34 29.23
N SER A 353 18.99 -0.67 29.00
CA SER A 353 19.50 -0.40 27.65
C SER A 353 19.80 -1.67 26.83
N LYS A 354 20.01 -2.82 27.49
CA LYS A 354 20.24 -4.13 26.85
C LYS A 354 18.98 -4.79 26.29
N HIS A 355 17.80 -4.25 26.59
CA HIS A 355 16.51 -4.83 26.23
C HIS A 355 15.57 -3.83 25.54
N GLY A 356 15.76 -2.52 25.75
CA GLY A 356 14.83 -1.52 25.26
C GLY A 356 15.06 -0.98 23.84
N PHE A 357 14.05 -0.27 23.38
CA PHE A 357 13.97 0.37 22.07
C PHE A 357 14.26 1.87 22.16
N ILE A 358 14.77 2.46 21.08
CA ILE A 358 14.82 3.91 20.91
C ILE A 358 13.86 4.30 19.79
N GLY A 359 13.19 5.43 19.92
CA GLY A 359 12.24 5.84 18.90
C GLY A 359 11.42 7.06 19.27
N GLU A 360 10.39 7.28 18.45
CA GLU A 360 9.39 8.31 18.62
C GLU A 360 8.00 7.76 18.30
N MET A 361 7.01 8.25 19.04
CA MET A 361 5.61 7.91 18.89
C MET A 361 4.80 9.19 18.69
N TYR A 362 3.89 9.12 17.74
CA TYR A 362 3.02 10.21 17.33
C TYR A 362 1.65 9.96 17.94
N VAL A 363 1.22 10.85 18.83
CA VAL A 363 0.01 10.68 19.64
C VAL A 363 -0.97 11.81 19.33
N HIS A 364 -2.15 11.46 18.84
CA HIS A 364 -3.23 12.40 18.58
C HIS A 364 -3.56 13.21 19.84
N ARG A 365 -3.55 14.53 19.75
CA ARG A 365 -3.62 15.40 20.94
C ARG A 365 -4.91 15.29 21.73
N GLU A 366 -6.04 15.12 21.04
CA GLU A 366 -7.37 15.13 21.67
C GLU A 366 -7.82 13.74 22.14
N THR A 367 -7.68 12.73 21.27
CA THR A 367 -8.11 11.35 21.54
C THR A 367 -7.05 10.50 22.24
N PHE A 368 -5.78 10.94 22.23
CA PHE A 368 -4.62 10.16 22.70
C PHE A 368 -4.39 8.85 21.93
N ALA A 369 -4.94 8.74 20.72
CA ALA A 369 -4.66 7.61 19.83
C ALA A 369 -3.22 7.68 19.31
N VAL A 370 -2.55 6.54 19.22
CA VAL A 370 -1.26 6.41 18.55
C VAL A 370 -1.50 6.33 17.05
N VAL A 371 -0.91 7.25 16.29
CA VAL A 371 -1.10 7.37 14.83
C VAL A 371 0.11 6.86 14.04
N HIS A 372 1.31 6.97 14.61
CA HIS A 372 2.55 6.45 14.03
C HIS A 372 3.57 6.14 15.12
N VAL A 373 4.38 5.09 14.93
CA VAL A 373 5.54 4.80 15.77
C VAL A 373 6.74 4.42 14.90
N GLY A 374 7.85 5.13 15.08
CA GLY A 374 9.14 4.81 14.50
C GLY A 374 10.10 4.38 15.59
N PHE A 375 10.65 3.17 15.51
CA PHE A 375 11.52 2.66 16.57
C PHE A 375 12.56 1.66 16.08
N ALA A 376 13.58 1.44 16.91
CA ALA A 376 14.70 0.54 16.64
C ALA A 376 15.24 -0.04 17.94
N PHE A 377 15.94 -1.17 17.87
CA PHE A 377 16.73 -1.63 19.01
C PHE A 377 17.79 -0.59 19.35
N SER A 378 18.01 -0.35 20.64
CA SER A 378 19.16 0.44 21.07
C SER A 378 20.48 -0.24 20.63
N LYS A 379 21.56 0.53 20.52
CA LYS A 379 22.88 -0.03 20.20
C LYS A 379 23.33 -1.13 21.18
N SER A 380 22.94 -1.01 22.45
CA SER A 380 23.22 -2.02 23.48
C SER A 380 22.33 -3.25 23.34
N ALA A 381 21.05 -3.06 23.02
CA ALA A 381 20.10 -4.14 22.83
C ALA A 381 20.44 -4.97 21.57
N LEU A 382 20.88 -4.33 20.48
CA LEU A 382 21.34 -5.03 19.26
C LEU A 382 22.46 -6.04 19.54
N LYS A 383 23.35 -5.77 20.52
CA LYS A 383 24.43 -6.72 20.87
C LYS A 383 23.91 -8.04 21.43
N ASN A 384 22.71 -8.03 22.03
CA ASN A 384 22.07 -9.20 22.65
C ASN A 384 20.90 -9.74 21.81
N ALA A 385 20.51 -9.05 20.74
CA ALA A 385 19.36 -9.40 19.92
C ALA A 385 19.58 -10.62 19.01
N GLU A 386 20.78 -11.23 19.00
CA GLU A 386 21.07 -12.42 18.19
C GLU A 386 20.07 -13.56 18.48
N SER A 387 19.82 -13.87 19.76
CA SER A 387 18.92 -14.97 20.15
C SER A 387 17.45 -14.70 19.84
N VAL A 388 17.06 -13.42 19.75
CA VAL A 388 15.68 -12.99 19.47
C VAL A 388 15.42 -12.84 17.97
N MET A 389 16.44 -12.55 17.16
CA MET A 389 16.28 -12.31 15.72
C MET A 389 16.70 -13.48 14.85
N ILE A 390 17.54 -14.39 15.35
CA ILE A 390 18.09 -15.50 14.59
C ILE A 390 17.63 -16.81 15.23
N LYS A 391 16.62 -17.43 14.62
CA LYS A 391 16.02 -18.69 15.07
C LYS A 391 16.93 -19.90 14.84
N LYS A 392 17.67 -19.90 13.72
CA LYS A 392 18.59 -20.99 13.37
C LYS A 392 19.74 -20.46 12.53
N LYS A 393 20.95 -21.01 12.73
CA LYS A 393 22.13 -20.75 11.89
C LYS A 393 22.91 -22.04 11.64
N PRO A 394 23.56 -22.20 10.47
CA PRO A 394 24.44 -23.35 10.21
C PRO A 394 25.66 -23.37 11.14
N LYS A 395 26.22 -24.56 11.38
CA LYS A 395 27.44 -24.72 12.19
C LYS A 395 28.60 -23.92 11.56
N GLY A 396 29.35 -23.20 12.38
CA GLY A 396 30.48 -22.38 11.92
C GLY A 396 30.10 -21.01 11.32
N VAL A 397 28.80 -20.71 11.18
CA VAL A 397 28.31 -19.40 10.75
C VAL A 397 28.14 -18.48 11.96
N LYS A 398 28.69 -17.26 11.87
CA LYS A 398 28.45 -16.17 12.82
C LYS A 398 27.57 -15.14 12.15
N ALA A 399 26.46 -14.79 12.77
CA ALA A 399 25.56 -13.76 12.28
C ALA A 399 25.24 -12.80 13.42
N LYS A 400 25.28 -11.50 13.16
CA LYS A 400 24.99 -10.47 14.16
C LYS A 400 24.07 -9.41 13.55
N PRO A 401 22.96 -9.06 14.21
CA PRO A 401 22.20 -7.88 13.82
C PRO A 401 23.05 -6.64 14.03
N VAL A 402 23.05 -5.75 13.05
CA VAL A 402 23.83 -4.49 13.07
C VAL A 402 22.95 -3.25 12.93
N PHE A 403 21.71 -3.42 12.45
CA PHE A 403 20.74 -2.34 12.29
C PHE A 403 19.32 -2.89 12.33
N THR A 404 18.42 -2.11 12.89
CA THR A 404 16.97 -2.32 12.85
C THR A 404 16.28 -0.98 12.69
N SER A 405 15.18 -0.95 11.95
CA SER A 405 14.24 0.17 11.91
C SER A 405 12.86 -0.38 11.65
N TYR A 406 11.91 0.00 12.49
CA TYR A 406 10.51 -0.37 12.42
C TYR A 406 9.68 0.91 12.29
N SER A 407 8.71 0.89 11.38
CA SER A 407 7.74 1.96 11.18
C SER A 407 6.36 1.35 11.19
N VAL A 408 5.48 1.84 12.06
CA VAL A 408 4.13 1.33 12.26
C VAL A 408 3.17 2.49 12.09
N ASN A 409 2.23 2.37 11.16
CA ASN A 409 1.24 3.41 10.87
C ASN A 409 -0.15 2.89 11.19
N TYR A 410 -1.00 3.78 11.70
CA TYR A 410 -2.40 3.51 11.99
C TYR A 410 -3.30 4.40 11.13
N GLN A 411 -4.48 3.90 10.78
CA GLN A 411 -5.50 4.61 10.03
C GLN A 411 -6.84 4.56 10.75
N GLN A 412 -7.65 5.59 10.57
CA GLN A 412 -8.99 5.62 11.13
C GLN A 412 -10.00 5.01 10.15
N TYR A 413 -10.82 4.08 10.64
CA TYR A 413 -11.93 3.48 9.91
C TYR A 413 -13.06 3.17 10.91
N ASN A 414 -14.32 3.48 10.57
CA ASN A 414 -15.48 3.34 11.46
C ASN A 414 -15.23 3.90 12.88
N ASN A 415 -14.67 5.11 12.97
CA ASN A 415 -14.33 5.81 14.22
C ASN A 415 -13.31 5.10 15.13
N LYS A 416 -12.63 4.06 14.64
CA LYS A 416 -11.58 3.35 15.36
C LYS A 416 -10.27 3.43 14.60
N TRP A 417 -9.17 3.38 15.33
CA TRP A 417 -7.82 3.26 14.77
C TRP A 417 -7.49 1.79 14.54
N HIS A 418 -6.95 1.51 13.37
CA HIS A 418 -6.55 0.19 12.92
C HIS A 418 -5.13 0.24 12.39
N LEU A 419 -4.40 -0.87 12.50
CA LEU A 419 -3.12 -1.03 11.82
C LEU A 419 -3.32 -0.75 10.31
N ALA A 420 -2.50 0.12 9.74
CA ALA A 420 -2.57 0.50 8.33
C ALA A 420 -1.45 -0.14 7.53
N ASN A 421 -0.22 0.06 7.98
CA ASN A 421 0.96 -0.57 7.38
C ASN A 421 2.11 -0.67 8.39
N VAL A 422 3.00 -1.61 8.13
CA VAL A 422 4.20 -1.85 8.91
C VAL A 422 5.37 -2.05 7.96
N LYS A 423 6.50 -1.43 8.29
CA LYS A 423 7.77 -1.68 7.62
C LYS A 423 8.83 -2.08 8.63
N ALA A 424 9.46 -3.23 8.42
CA ALA A 424 10.58 -3.71 9.20
C ALA A 424 11.83 -3.79 8.31
N SER A 425 12.91 -3.14 8.74
CA SER A 425 14.20 -3.10 8.03
C SER A 425 15.29 -3.59 8.98
N VAL A 426 15.89 -4.73 8.68
CA VAL A 426 16.88 -5.38 9.55
C VAL A 426 18.12 -5.74 8.76
N LYS A 427 19.29 -5.36 9.26
CA LYS A 427 20.58 -5.75 8.67
C LYS A 427 21.36 -6.68 9.56
N PHE A 428 21.95 -7.71 8.96
CA PHE A 428 22.81 -8.68 9.60
C PHE A 428 24.17 -8.72 8.95
N LYS A 429 25.23 -8.76 9.76
CA LYS A 429 26.57 -9.10 9.29
C LYS A 429 26.79 -10.60 9.47
N VAL A 430 26.98 -11.32 8.37
CA VAL A 430 27.18 -12.78 8.40
C VAL A 430 28.61 -13.11 7.96
N ARG A 431 29.26 -13.97 8.75
CA ARG A 431 30.62 -14.46 8.51
C ARG A 431 30.66 -15.98 8.59
N SER A 432 31.24 -16.61 7.58
CA SER A 432 31.51 -18.05 7.54
C SER A 432 32.88 -18.28 6.92
N ARG A 433 33.82 -18.86 7.68
CA ARG A 433 35.17 -19.15 7.17
C ARG A 433 35.14 -20.25 6.11
N ASN A 434 34.40 -21.33 6.38
CA ASN A 434 34.31 -22.49 5.50
C ASN A 434 33.70 -22.13 4.15
N ASN A 435 32.70 -21.23 4.15
CA ASN A 435 31.99 -20.82 2.94
C ASN A 435 32.54 -19.52 2.35
N LYS A 436 33.63 -18.97 2.90
CA LYS A 436 34.23 -17.68 2.50
C LYS A 436 33.23 -16.51 2.45
N ILE A 437 32.30 -16.48 3.42
CA ILE A 437 31.27 -15.44 3.50
C ILE A 437 31.73 -14.35 4.48
N ASN A 438 31.64 -13.10 4.04
CA ASN A 438 31.72 -11.91 4.87
C ASN A 438 30.86 -10.82 4.21
N SER A 439 29.55 -10.95 4.39
CA SER A 439 28.56 -10.15 3.67
C SER A 439 27.57 -9.50 4.63
N GLU A 440 27.01 -8.38 4.19
CA GLU A 440 25.84 -7.76 4.81
C GLU A 440 24.57 -8.30 4.16
N TYR A 441 23.61 -8.69 5.00
CA TYR A 441 22.28 -9.11 4.61
C TYR A 441 21.30 -8.05 5.06
N HIS A 442 20.46 -7.55 4.17
CA HIS A 442 19.43 -6.57 4.47
C HIS A 442 18.06 -7.17 4.15
N SER A 443 17.30 -7.46 5.20
CA SER A 443 15.92 -7.92 5.12
C SER A 443 14.96 -6.73 5.27
N ILE A 444 14.04 -6.58 4.34
CA ILE A 444 12.94 -5.61 4.43
C ILE A 444 11.63 -6.38 4.33
N SER A 445 10.75 -6.21 5.32
CA SER A 445 9.40 -6.76 5.33
C SER A 445 8.41 -5.60 5.35
N ASP A 446 7.50 -5.56 4.38
CA ASP A 446 6.41 -4.60 4.28
C ASP A 446 5.07 -5.33 4.48
N LEU A 447 4.17 -4.75 5.29
CA LEU A 447 2.79 -5.15 5.46
C LEU A 447 1.91 -3.95 5.15
N LEU A 448 0.89 -4.13 4.30
CA LEU A 448 -0.10 -3.12 3.94
C LEU A 448 -1.49 -3.71 4.12
N ILE A 449 -2.31 -3.15 5.01
CA ILE A 449 -3.71 -3.53 5.15
C ILE A 449 -4.50 -2.88 4.01
N THR A 450 -5.24 -3.69 3.27
CA THR A 450 -5.97 -3.28 2.04
C THR A 450 -7.47 -3.43 2.15
N ASP A 451 -7.95 -4.11 3.20
CA ASP A 451 -9.36 -4.22 3.54
C ASP A 451 -9.54 -4.60 5.03
N ILE A 452 -10.66 -4.21 5.64
CA ILE A 452 -11.00 -4.50 7.04
C ILE A 452 -12.49 -4.83 7.12
N ASN A 453 -12.80 -6.05 7.54
CA ASN A 453 -14.17 -6.53 7.72
C ASN A 453 -14.43 -6.93 9.17
N ASP A 454 -15.67 -6.71 9.61
CA ASP A 454 -16.17 -7.25 10.87
C ASP A 454 -16.29 -8.77 10.77
N THR A 455 -15.98 -9.49 11.84
CA THR A 455 -16.08 -10.95 11.82
C THR A 455 -16.37 -11.53 13.20
N GLY A 456 -17.18 -12.59 13.21
CA GLY A 456 -17.36 -13.45 14.39
C GLY A 456 -16.30 -14.56 14.50
N LEU A 457 -15.41 -14.68 13.52
CA LEU A 457 -14.40 -15.74 13.49
C LEU A 457 -13.46 -15.65 14.70
N ARG A 458 -13.17 -16.81 15.31
CA ARG A 458 -12.23 -16.90 16.44
C ARG A 458 -10.92 -17.59 16.12
N ARG A 459 -10.91 -18.39 15.06
CA ARG A 459 -9.76 -19.13 14.54
C ARG A 459 -9.98 -19.38 13.05
N PHE A 460 -8.90 -19.65 12.34
CA PHE A 460 -8.96 -20.33 11.04
C PHE A 460 -9.03 -21.85 11.25
N GLU A 461 -9.35 -22.60 10.20
CA GLU A 461 -9.18 -24.04 10.21
C GLU A 461 -7.69 -24.41 10.38
N ARG A 462 -7.41 -25.58 10.96
CA ARG A 462 -6.06 -25.93 11.47
C ARG A 462 -4.99 -25.96 10.37
N ASP A 463 -5.36 -26.31 9.16
CA ASP A 463 -4.52 -26.40 7.97
C ASP A 463 -4.37 -25.06 7.23
N GLU A 464 -5.20 -24.07 7.58
CA GLU A 464 -5.16 -22.73 6.98
C GLU A 464 -4.29 -21.74 7.79
N SER A 465 -4.08 -21.98 9.09
CA SER A 465 -3.39 -21.03 9.97
C SER A 465 -1.86 -21.07 9.85
N PHE A 466 -1.25 -19.92 9.57
CA PHE A 466 0.19 -19.68 9.62
C PHE A 466 0.64 -19.32 11.04
N THR A 467 1.73 -19.93 11.48
CA THR A 467 2.29 -19.81 12.82
C THR A 467 3.74 -19.30 12.78
N GLN A 468 4.30 -18.94 13.94
CA GLN A 468 5.71 -18.57 14.08
C GLN A 468 6.70 -19.71 13.71
N ARG A 469 6.19 -20.94 13.53
CA ARG A 469 7.01 -22.10 13.14
C ARG A 469 7.21 -22.20 11.65
N ASP A 470 6.31 -21.62 10.87
CA ASP A 470 6.22 -21.78 9.43
C ASP A 470 7.18 -20.84 8.70
N ILE A 471 7.68 -21.29 7.55
CA ILE A 471 8.58 -20.52 6.70
C ILE A 471 7.82 -20.06 5.49
N PHE A 472 7.62 -18.75 5.42
CA PHE A 472 6.84 -18.10 4.36
C PHE A 472 7.26 -18.55 2.96
N VAL A 473 8.57 -18.57 2.69
CA VAL A 473 9.14 -18.95 1.40
C VAL A 473 8.90 -20.42 1.04
N GLU A 474 8.74 -21.30 2.02
CA GLU A 474 8.57 -22.75 1.83
C GLU A 474 7.11 -23.15 1.58
N MET A 475 6.15 -22.25 1.81
CA MET A 475 4.70 -22.52 1.65
C MET A 475 4.12 -22.03 0.32
N ILE A 476 4.92 -21.35 -0.50
CA ILE A 476 4.50 -20.81 -1.80
C ILE A 476 4.75 -21.88 -2.87
N ASN A 477 3.71 -22.67 -3.18
CA ASN A 477 3.90 -23.86 -4.01
C ASN A 477 3.79 -23.64 -5.52
N ASN A 478 3.39 -22.47 -6.04
CA ASN A 478 3.34 -22.23 -7.50
C ASN A 478 3.50 -20.75 -7.86
N TYR A 479 4.19 -20.47 -8.98
CA TYR A 479 4.24 -19.15 -9.60
C TYR A 479 2.97 -18.93 -10.43
N ASP A 480 2.17 -17.95 -10.06
CA ASP A 480 1.00 -17.51 -10.84
C ASP A 480 1.30 -16.14 -11.50
N PRO A 481 1.27 -16.00 -12.83
CA PRO A 481 1.51 -14.73 -13.50
C PRO A 481 0.32 -13.73 -13.43
N GLY A 482 -0.92 -14.20 -13.15
CA GLY A 482 -2.13 -13.38 -12.93
C GLY A 482 -2.32 -12.94 -11.46
N PHE A 483 -1.28 -13.14 -10.63
CA PHE A 483 -1.29 -13.08 -9.17
C PHE A 483 -2.02 -11.90 -8.50
N TRP A 484 -1.98 -10.71 -9.10
CA TRP A 484 -2.45 -9.47 -8.46
C TRP A 484 -3.82 -9.02 -8.86
N GLU A 485 -4.50 -9.69 -9.79
CA GLU A 485 -5.60 -9.12 -10.58
C GLU A 485 -6.58 -8.27 -9.75
N ASN A 486 -6.96 -8.72 -8.55
CA ASN A 486 -7.99 -8.06 -7.72
C ASN A 486 -7.50 -7.45 -6.38
N TYR A 487 -6.20 -7.40 -6.10
CA TYR A 487 -5.69 -6.89 -4.81
C TYR A 487 -4.83 -5.63 -4.96
N ASN A 488 -4.98 -4.72 -3.99
CA ASN A 488 -4.09 -3.57 -3.82
C ASN A 488 -2.72 -4.04 -3.34
N ILE A 489 -1.67 -3.44 -3.88
CA ILE A 489 -0.28 -3.79 -3.58
C ILE A 489 0.61 -2.56 -3.52
N ILE A 490 1.76 -2.71 -2.86
CA ILE A 490 2.84 -1.74 -2.99
C ILE A 490 3.51 -1.95 -4.35
N LYS A 491 3.45 -0.95 -5.23
CA LYS A 491 4.13 -1.01 -6.54
C LYS A 491 5.63 -1.27 -6.33
N PRO A 492 6.28 -2.22 -7.04
CA PRO A 492 7.72 -2.42 -6.92
C PRO A 492 8.46 -1.16 -7.39
N ASP A 493 9.50 -0.77 -6.67
CA ASP A 493 10.44 0.28 -7.11
C ASP A 493 11.27 -0.19 -8.31
N GLU A 494 11.94 0.74 -8.97
CA GLU A 494 12.73 0.47 -10.18
C GLU A 494 13.82 -0.60 -9.93
N ASP A 495 14.50 -0.51 -8.79
CA ASP A 495 15.53 -1.47 -8.38
C ASP A 495 14.96 -2.90 -8.27
N LEU A 496 13.81 -3.04 -7.60
CA LEU A 496 13.11 -4.32 -7.48
C LEU A 496 12.55 -4.82 -8.83
N GLN A 497 12.06 -3.93 -9.69
CA GLN A 497 11.60 -4.30 -11.04
C GLN A 497 12.76 -4.84 -11.89
N ASN A 498 13.93 -4.22 -11.81
CA ASN A 498 15.13 -4.67 -12.52
C ASN A 498 15.63 -6.03 -12.00
N ALA A 499 15.49 -6.28 -10.69
CA ALA A 499 15.76 -7.59 -10.12
C ALA A 499 14.84 -8.69 -10.70
N PHE A 500 13.56 -8.39 -10.94
CA PHE A 500 12.66 -9.34 -11.59
C PHE A 500 13.03 -9.60 -13.07
N LYS A 501 13.50 -8.59 -13.81
CA LYS A 501 13.86 -8.73 -15.24
C LYS A 501 15.16 -9.50 -15.48
N SER A 502 16.19 -9.21 -14.69
CA SER A 502 17.51 -9.87 -14.79
C SER A 502 17.47 -11.39 -14.49
N THR A 503 16.42 -11.82 -13.81
CA THR A 503 16.11 -13.20 -13.45
C THR A 503 15.61 -14.00 -14.67
N VAL A 504 14.83 -13.38 -15.57
CA VAL A 504 14.21 -14.03 -16.75
C VAL A 504 15.17 -14.25 -17.94
N GLN A 505 16.32 -13.56 -17.96
CA GLN A 505 17.28 -13.60 -19.07
C GLN A 505 18.47 -14.55 -18.85
N ARG A 506 18.48 -15.38 -17.80
CA ARG A 506 19.60 -16.28 -17.48
C ARG A 506 19.29 -17.76 -17.63
#